data_AF-A0A963EG58-F1
#
_entry.id   AF-A0A963EG58-F1
#
_cell.length_a   1.000
_cell.length_b   1.000
_cell.length_c   1.000
_cell.angle_alpha   90.00
_cell.angle_beta   90.00
_cell.angle_gamma   90.00
#
_symmetry.space_group_name_H-M   'P 1'
#
loop_
_entity.id
_entity.type
_entity.pdbx_description
1 polymer ?
#
loop_
_entity_poly.entity_id
_entity_poly.type
_entity_poly.pdbx_seq_one_letter_code
_entity_poly.pdbx_strand_id
1 'polypeptide(L)'
;MANKTLFASPSAPALPRADSVNRAGGAAYDHDAETRLAQIAATGSLADNFYTGATAQLGDVLDAARACTPHFVAQAAIHARRSGAMKDMPALLAAWLTVAGPELAVPVFERVIDNGRMLRSYVQILRSGQVGRKSLGTR
;
A
#
# COMPACT_ATOMS: atom_id res chain seq x y z
N MET A 1 11.91 19.00 -47.28
CA MET A 1 10.90 18.03 -46.79
C MET A 1 11.64 16.94 -46.03
N ALA A 2 11.19 16.53 -44.84
CA ALA A 2 11.90 15.53 -44.03
C ALA A 2 11.94 14.16 -44.74
N ASN A 3 13.07 13.46 -44.63
CA ASN A 3 13.27 12.15 -45.25
C ASN A 3 12.34 11.11 -44.63
N LYS A 4 11.36 10.63 -45.40
CA LYS A 4 10.30 9.73 -44.92
C LYS A 4 10.80 8.37 -44.46
N THR A 5 12.00 7.95 -44.88
CA THR A 5 12.61 6.69 -44.45
C THR A 5 13.35 6.85 -43.12
N LEU A 6 14.03 7.98 -42.94
CA LEU A 6 14.79 8.27 -41.72
C LEU A 6 13.90 8.74 -40.56
N PHE A 7 12.78 9.39 -40.88
CA PHE A 7 11.82 9.91 -39.90
C PHE A 7 10.48 9.15 -39.95
N ALA A 8 10.48 7.91 -40.44
CA ALA A 8 9.36 7.01 -40.24
C ALA A 8 9.29 6.61 -38.78
N SER A 9 8.18 6.90 -38.10
CA SER A 9 7.90 6.25 -36.82
C SER A 9 7.67 4.76 -37.11
N PRO A 10 8.41 3.83 -36.49
CA PRO A 10 8.08 2.42 -36.57
C PRO A 10 6.63 2.24 -36.12
N SER A 11 5.89 1.34 -36.76
CA SER A 11 4.56 0.94 -36.34
C SER A 11 4.56 0.71 -34.83
N ALA A 12 3.57 1.28 -34.12
CA ALA A 12 3.55 1.23 -32.67
C ALA A 12 3.81 -0.21 -32.19
N PRO A 13 4.72 -0.42 -31.22
CA PRO A 13 5.00 -1.76 -30.71
C PRO A 13 3.70 -2.39 -30.24
N ALA A 14 3.56 -3.69 -30.47
CA ALA A 14 2.41 -4.44 -29.99
C ALA A 14 2.29 -4.23 -28.47
N LEU A 15 1.10 -3.80 -28.01
CA LEU A 15 0.85 -3.65 -26.59
C LEU A 15 1.01 -5.01 -25.89
N PRO A 16 1.54 -5.04 -24.66
CA PRO A 16 1.65 -6.28 -23.91
C PRO A 16 0.27 -6.93 -23.75
N ARG A 17 0.23 -8.26 -23.76
CA ARG A 17 -1.01 -8.99 -23.50
C ARG A 17 -1.44 -8.77 -22.06
N ALA A 18 -2.73 -8.51 -21.85
CA ALA A 18 -3.32 -8.48 -20.50
C ALA A 18 -3.00 -9.76 -19.73
N ASP A 19 -2.57 -9.61 -18.47
CA ASP A 19 -2.11 -10.70 -17.60
C ASP A 19 -3.06 -10.93 -16.41
N SER A 20 -4.12 -10.12 -16.28
CA SER A 20 -5.08 -10.20 -15.20
C SER A 20 -6.50 -9.83 -15.65
N VAL A 21 -7.46 -10.01 -14.74
CA VAL A 21 -8.86 -9.65 -14.93
C VAL A 21 -9.29 -8.80 -13.73
N ASN A 22 -9.92 -7.66 -14.00
CA ASN A 22 -10.39 -6.77 -12.95
C ASN A 22 -11.66 -7.31 -12.26
N ARG A 23 -12.10 -6.63 -11.20
CA ARG A 23 -13.29 -7.03 -10.42
C ARG A 23 -14.62 -6.97 -11.19
N ALA A 24 -14.65 -6.36 -12.37
CA ALA A 24 -15.82 -6.33 -13.26
C ALA A 24 -15.73 -7.36 -14.42
N GLY A 25 -14.69 -8.21 -14.44
CA GLY A 25 -14.50 -9.24 -15.48
C GLY A 25 -13.80 -8.75 -16.75
N GLY A 26 -13.30 -7.51 -16.78
CA GLY A 26 -12.56 -6.97 -17.93
C GLY A 26 -11.06 -7.29 -17.89
N ALA A 27 -10.43 -7.36 -19.07
CA ALA A 27 -8.99 -7.54 -19.19
C ALA A 27 -8.22 -6.39 -18.50
N ALA A 28 -7.18 -6.73 -17.76
CA ALA A 28 -6.39 -5.80 -16.96
C ALA A 28 -4.90 -6.17 -16.92
N TYR A 29 -4.11 -5.30 -16.29
CA TYR A 29 -2.69 -5.52 -16.02
C TYR A 29 -2.47 -5.50 -14.52
N ASP A 30 -1.75 -6.49 -14.01
CA ASP A 30 -1.42 -6.51 -12.58
C ASP A 30 -0.30 -5.51 -12.28
N HIS A 31 -0.31 -5.01 -11.05
CA HIS A 31 0.78 -4.17 -10.56
C HIS A 31 1.84 -5.05 -9.91
N ASP A 32 3.11 -4.64 -10.00
CA ASP A 32 4.13 -5.21 -9.13
C ASP A 32 3.79 -4.92 -7.66
N ALA A 33 4.42 -5.66 -6.74
CA ALA A 33 4.10 -5.60 -5.32
C ALA A 33 4.24 -4.18 -4.73
N GLU A 34 5.29 -3.45 -5.11
CA GLU A 34 5.57 -2.11 -4.61
C GLU A 34 4.56 -1.08 -5.14
N THR A 35 4.27 -1.12 -6.44
CA THR A 35 3.24 -0.28 -7.06
C THR A 35 1.86 -0.57 -6.47
N ARG A 36 1.51 -1.85 -6.27
CA ARG A 36 0.24 -2.25 -5.65
C ARG A 36 0.13 -1.71 -4.24
N LEU A 37 1.17 -1.87 -3.42
CA LEU A 37 1.17 -1.33 -2.06
C LEU A 37 1.08 0.19 -2.07
N ALA A 38 1.85 0.89 -2.92
CA ALA A 38 1.82 2.34 -3.01
C ALA A 38 0.44 2.86 -3.41
N GLN A 39 -0.20 2.24 -4.39
CA GLN A 39 -1.56 2.59 -4.83
C GLN A 39 -2.55 2.45 -3.67
N ILE A 40 -2.59 1.29 -3.01
CA ILE A 40 -3.55 1.06 -1.92
C ILE A 40 -3.20 1.93 -0.70
N ALA A 41 -1.92 2.17 -0.42
CA ALA A 41 -1.49 3.03 0.68
C ALA A 41 -1.98 4.47 0.51
N ALA A 42 -1.98 4.99 -0.72
CA ALA A 42 -2.38 6.36 -1.04
C ALA A 42 -3.90 6.53 -1.25
N THR A 43 -4.63 5.47 -1.60
CA THR A 43 -6.03 5.59 -2.06
C THR A 43 -7.03 4.69 -1.33
N GLY A 44 -6.56 3.67 -0.60
CA GLY A 44 -7.42 2.73 0.10
C GLY A 44 -8.06 3.34 1.35
N SER A 45 -9.34 3.05 1.56
CA SER A 45 -10.16 3.63 2.63
C SER A 45 -10.32 2.71 3.86
N LEU A 46 -10.00 1.42 3.74
CA LEU A 46 -10.34 0.38 4.72
C LEU A 46 -11.85 0.37 5.06
N ALA A 47 -12.67 0.60 4.05
CA ALA A 47 -14.12 0.64 4.13
C ALA A 47 -14.74 -0.09 2.92
N ASP A 48 -16.02 -0.42 3.03
CA ASP A 48 -16.75 -1.02 1.91
C ASP A 48 -16.81 -0.04 0.72
N ASN A 49 -16.55 -0.56 -0.47
CA ASN A 49 -16.65 0.17 -1.72
C ASN A 49 -17.38 -0.65 -2.78
N PHE A 50 -17.48 -0.11 -3.99
CA PHE A 50 -18.31 -0.68 -5.06
C PHE A 50 -17.93 -2.12 -5.44
N TYR A 51 -16.64 -2.48 -5.39
CA TYR A 51 -16.15 -3.78 -5.86
C TYR A 51 -15.51 -4.64 -4.76
N THR A 52 -15.19 -4.08 -3.59
CA THR A 52 -14.59 -4.83 -2.49
C THR A 52 -15.05 -4.32 -1.13
N GLY A 53 -15.20 -5.25 -0.17
CA GLY A 53 -15.49 -4.92 1.22
C GLY A 53 -14.23 -4.55 2.01
N ALA A 54 -14.44 -3.97 3.19
CA ALA A 54 -13.38 -3.53 4.09
C ALA A 54 -12.44 -4.67 4.52
N THR A 55 -12.98 -5.85 4.85
CA THR A 55 -12.19 -7.02 5.27
C THR A 55 -11.30 -7.54 4.14
N ALA A 56 -11.83 -7.60 2.91
CA ALA A 56 -11.05 -8.02 1.75
C ALA A 56 -9.94 -7.01 1.45
N GLN A 57 -10.22 -5.70 1.55
CA GLN A 57 -9.20 -4.67 1.37
C GLN A 57 -8.12 -4.73 2.46
N LEU A 58 -8.46 -5.04 3.71
CA LEU A 58 -7.46 -5.26 4.76
C LEU A 58 -6.54 -6.43 4.41
N GLY A 59 -7.10 -7.54 3.90
CA GLY A 59 -6.33 -8.67 3.39
C GLY A 59 -5.37 -8.25 2.28
N ASP A 60 -5.89 -7.57 1.25
CA ASP A 60 -5.11 -7.06 0.11
C ASP A 60 -3.92 -6.19 0.55
N VAL A 61 -4.12 -5.29 1.52
CA VAL A 61 -3.05 -4.42 2.05
C VAL A 61 -1.97 -5.24 2.74
N LEU A 62 -2.38 -6.19 3.60
CA LEU A 62 -1.44 -7.02 4.35
C LEU A 62 -0.66 -7.97 3.43
N ASP A 63 -1.29 -8.49 2.39
CA ASP A 63 -0.63 -9.29 1.36
C ASP A 63 0.37 -8.45 0.56
N ALA A 64 -0.03 -7.25 0.12
CA ALA A 64 0.88 -6.34 -0.57
C ALA A 64 2.07 -5.92 0.31
N ALA A 65 1.83 -5.65 1.60
CA ALA A 65 2.91 -5.33 2.55
C ALA A 65 3.87 -6.50 2.76
N ARG A 66 3.37 -7.74 2.86
CA ARG A 66 4.20 -8.96 2.94
C ARG A 66 5.04 -9.21 1.71
N ALA A 67 4.57 -8.80 0.53
CA ALA A 67 5.29 -8.93 -0.73
C ALA A 67 6.36 -7.84 -0.93
N CYS A 68 6.41 -6.83 -0.06
CA CYS A 68 7.37 -5.73 -0.12
C CYS A 68 8.44 -5.84 0.96
N THR A 69 9.56 -5.14 0.76
CA THR A 69 10.55 -4.99 1.83
C THR A 69 9.99 -4.11 2.97
N PRO A 70 10.34 -4.38 4.25
CA PRO A 70 9.93 -3.51 5.36
C PRO A 70 10.32 -2.04 5.16
N HIS A 71 11.46 -1.79 4.51
CA HIS A 71 11.89 -0.44 4.16
C HIS A 71 10.92 0.25 3.19
N PHE A 72 10.46 -0.44 2.14
CA PHE A 72 9.47 0.12 1.23
C PHE A 72 8.13 0.38 1.93
N VAL A 73 7.68 -0.55 2.78
CA VAL A 73 6.46 -0.38 3.59
C VAL A 73 6.56 0.86 4.49
N ALA A 74 7.72 1.11 5.09
CA ALA A 74 7.99 2.32 5.87
C ALA A 74 7.87 3.59 5.03
N GLN A 75 8.45 3.60 3.82
CA GLN A 75 8.34 4.73 2.89
C GLN A 75 6.89 4.97 2.47
N ALA A 76 6.14 3.91 2.13
CA ALA A 76 4.73 4.00 1.77
C ALA A 76 3.87 4.56 2.90
N ALA A 77 4.08 4.09 4.15
CA ALA A 77 3.38 4.61 5.33
C ALA A 77 3.62 6.11 5.54
N ILE A 78 4.88 6.54 5.46
CA ILE A 78 5.26 7.95 5.62
C ILE A 78 4.66 8.80 4.49
N HIS A 79 4.72 8.33 3.25
CA HIS A 79 4.18 9.05 2.10
C HIS A 79 2.66 9.18 2.19
N ALA A 80 1.95 8.08 2.49
CA ALA A 80 0.50 8.09 2.67
C ALA A 80 0.07 9.10 3.74
N ARG A 81 0.82 9.21 4.85
CA ARG A 81 0.53 10.20 5.89
C ARG A 81 0.83 11.63 5.45
N ARG A 82 2.05 11.90 4.98
CA ARG A 82 2.56 13.27 4.78
C ARG A 82 2.07 13.92 3.49
N SER A 83 1.90 13.11 2.45
CA SER A 83 1.49 13.58 1.11
C SER A 83 0.05 13.19 0.78
N GLY A 84 -0.38 12.00 1.19
CA GLY A 84 -1.76 11.52 0.95
C GLY A 84 -2.79 11.95 2.00
N ALA A 85 -2.37 12.59 3.10
CA ALA A 85 -3.22 12.96 4.24
C ALA A 85 -4.03 11.78 4.83
N MET A 86 -3.55 10.55 4.64
CA MET A 86 -4.22 9.33 5.07
C MET A 86 -4.17 9.16 6.60
N LYS A 87 -5.09 8.33 7.11
CA LYS A 87 -5.26 8.06 8.55
C LYS A 87 -5.04 6.58 8.86
N ASP A 88 -6.05 5.74 8.68
CA ASP A 88 -6.00 4.35 9.16
C ASP A 88 -4.98 3.50 8.39
N MET A 89 -4.79 3.79 7.10
CA MET A 89 -3.83 3.10 6.25
C MET A 89 -2.36 3.26 6.72
N PRO A 90 -1.80 4.47 6.89
CA PRO A 90 -0.44 4.60 7.40
C PRO A 90 -0.30 4.13 8.85
N ALA A 91 -1.35 4.22 9.68
CA ALA A 91 -1.34 3.64 11.02
C ALA A 91 -1.24 2.10 10.99
N LEU A 92 -1.93 1.45 10.05
CA LEU A 92 -1.86 0.00 9.83
C LEU A 92 -0.46 -0.44 9.39
N LEU A 93 0.13 0.24 8.41
CA LEU A 93 1.47 -0.08 7.93
C LEU A 93 2.53 0.16 9.01
N ALA A 94 2.41 1.24 9.78
CA ALA A 94 3.28 1.48 10.94
C ALA A 94 3.15 0.37 11.99
N ALA A 95 1.92 -0.09 12.27
CA ALA A 95 1.67 -1.18 13.23
C ALA A 95 2.25 -2.52 12.73
N TRP A 96 2.12 -2.80 11.44
CA TRP A 96 2.67 -4.00 10.81
C TRP A 96 4.20 -4.07 10.92
N LEU A 97 4.90 -2.93 10.79
CA LEU A 97 6.36 -2.86 10.96
C LEU A 97 6.83 -3.28 12.36
N THR A 98 6.00 -3.21 13.39
CA THR A 98 6.37 -3.69 14.73
C THR A 98 6.68 -5.20 14.76
N VAL A 99 6.19 -5.95 13.78
CA VAL A 99 6.46 -7.37 13.59
C VAL A 99 7.51 -7.58 12.51
N ALA A 100 7.29 -6.97 11.33
CA ALA A 100 8.05 -7.28 10.13
C ALA A 100 9.38 -6.53 9.97
N GLY A 101 9.54 -5.36 10.61
CA GLY A 101 10.77 -4.56 10.60
C GLY A 101 10.87 -3.71 11.88
N PRO A 102 11.07 -4.34 13.06
CA PRO A 102 11.00 -3.65 14.35
C PRO A 102 11.99 -2.48 14.49
N GLU A 103 13.13 -2.57 13.81
CA GLU A 103 14.13 -1.50 13.71
C GLU A 103 13.59 -0.23 13.03
N LEU A 104 12.59 -0.38 12.15
CA LEU A 104 11.90 0.73 11.48
C LEU A 104 10.68 1.22 12.25
N ALA A 105 10.19 0.46 13.24
CA ALA A 105 8.93 0.76 13.92
C ALA A 105 8.97 2.11 14.65
N VAL A 106 10.05 2.39 15.40
CA VAL A 106 10.22 3.66 16.13
C VAL A 106 10.32 4.86 15.18
N PRO A 107 11.25 4.91 14.20
CA PRO A 107 11.39 6.08 13.33
C PRO A 107 10.16 6.30 12.43
N VAL A 108 9.43 5.26 12.06
CA VAL A 108 8.16 5.41 11.31
C VAL A 108 7.04 5.92 12.21
N PHE A 109 6.93 5.40 13.44
CA PHE A 109 5.94 5.83 14.41
C PHE A 109 6.02 7.34 14.64
N GLU A 110 7.20 7.89 14.88
CA GLU A 110 7.41 9.33 15.11
C GLU A 110 6.97 10.21 13.92
N ARG A 111 7.01 9.66 12.70
CA ARG A 111 6.67 10.40 11.46
C ARG A 111 5.21 10.22 11.05
N VAL A 112 4.57 9.15 11.48
CA VAL A 112 3.21 8.77 11.07
C VAL A 112 2.17 9.07 12.15
N ILE A 113 2.52 8.85 13.42
CA ILE A 113 1.64 8.98 14.57
C ILE A 113 1.84 10.36 15.22
N ASP A 114 1.42 11.38 14.48
CA ASP A 114 1.68 12.79 14.77
C ASP A 114 0.64 13.47 15.69
N ASN A 115 -0.46 12.79 16.05
CA ASN A 115 -1.51 13.34 16.89
C ASN A 115 -2.29 12.26 17.65
N GLY A 116 -3.13 12.68 18.60
CA GLY A 116 -3.89 11.78 19.46
C GLY A 116 -4.92 10.90 18.72
N ARG A 117 -5.44 11.35 17.57
CA ARG A 117 -6.32 10.51 16.74
C ARG A 117 -5.53 9.36 16.12
N MET A 118 -4.39 9.66 15.52
CA MET A 118 -3.51 8.65 14.93
C MET A 118 -3.04 7.64 15.97
N LEU A 119 -2.68 8.11 17.17
CA LEU A 119 -2.29 7.24 18.28
C LEU A 119 -3.39 6.26 18.65
N ARG A 120 -4.64 6.75 18.76
CA ARG A 120 -5.80 5.90 19.05
C ARG A 120 -6.00 4.84 17.96
N SER A 121 -5.97 5.22 16.68
CA SER A 121 -6.10 4.28 15.56
C SER A 121 -5.01 3.22 15.60
N TYR A 122 -3.75 3.62 15.77
CA TYR A 122 -2.60 2.72 15.84
C TYR A 122 -2.74 1.70 16.99
N VAL A 123 -3.09 2.16 18.20
CA VAL A 123 -3.28 1.26 19.36
C VAL A 123 -4.47 0.32 19.14
N GLN A 124 -5.56 0.79 18.54
CA GLN A 124 -6.70 -0.07 18.21
C GLN A 124 -6.30 -1.16 17.20
N ILE A 125 -5.58 -0.80 16.14
CA ILE A 125 -5.08 -1.75 15.14
C ILE A 125 -4.18 -2.78 15.80
N LEU A 126 -3.21 -2.36 16.63
CA LEU A 126 -2.37 -3.30 17.36
C LEU A 126 -3.18 -4.22 18.27
N ARG A 127 -4.11 -3.70 19.08
CA ARG A 127 -4.88 -4.55 19.99
C ARG A 127 -5.82 -5.53 19.28
N SER A 128 -6.17 -5.26 18.02
CA SER A 128 -7.03 -6.14 17.22
C SER A 128 -6.39 -7.48 16.89
N GLY A 129 -5.05 -7.59 16.89
CA GLY A 129 -4.37 -8.82 16.45
C GLY A 129 -4.19 -8.95 14.94
N GLN A 130 -4.77 -8.06 14.12
CA GLN A 130 -4.76 -8.20 12.65
C GLN A 130 -3.36 -8.12 12.03
N VAL A 131 -2.42 -7.43 12.70
CA VAL A 131 -1.01 -7.37 12.28
C VAL A 131 -0.13 -8.46 12.91
N GLY A 132 -0.72 -9.45 13.59
CA GLY A 132 0.02 -10.54 14.24
C GLY A 132 0.52 -10.24 15.66
N ARG A 133 0.13 -9.09 16.23
CA ARG A 133 0.46 -8.68 17.61
C ARG A 133 -0.78 -8.14 18.30
N LYS A 134 -0.90 -8.28 19.63
CA LYS A 134 -2.03 -7.77 20.45
C LYS A 134 -1.64 -6.78 21.56
N SER A 135 -0.36 -6.50 21.74
CA SER A 135 0.20 -5.75 22.88
C SER A 135 1.26 -4.73 22.45
N LEU A 136 1.37 -3.63 23.20
CA LEU A 136 2.43 -2.62 23.09
C LEU A 136 3.70 -2.99 23.88
N GLY A 137 3.64 -3.98 24.77
CA GLY A 137 4.78 -4.42 25.58
C GLY A 137 5.91 -4.99 24.74
N THR A 138 7.13 -5.06 25.26
CA THR A 138 8.32 -5.54 24.54
C THR A 138 8.25 -7.02 24.17
N ARG A 139 9.07 -7.43 23.18
CA ARG A 139 9.25 -8.83 22.77
C ARG A 139 9.63 -9.71 23.95
#